data_AF-A0A7X3ARA8-F1
#
_entry.id   AF-A0A7X3ARA8-F1
#
_cell.length_a   1.000
_cell.length_b   1.000
_cell.length_c   1.000
_cell.angle_alpha   90.00
_cell.angle_beta   90.00
_cell.angle_gamma   90.00
#
_symmetry.space_group_name_H-M   'P 1'
#
loop_
_entity.id
_entity.type
_entity.pdbx_description
1 polymer ?
#
loop_
_entity_poly.entity_id
_entity_poly.type
_entity_poly.pdbx_seq_one_letter_code
_entity_poly.pdbx_strand_id
1 'polypeptide(L)'
;MDSSVYRERRSLLTDHREVSQFRWDFKASLWAGFDRVRFTFLAEALYRERLANFLDTWSVVEVREVADSRFDQAVVIDTGKNRCFIGRMGRAVLMERVRTDRDLMDHLDDFVAVLAEFQ
;
A
#
# COMPACT_ATOMS: atom_id res chain seq x y z
N MET A 1 15.04 -4.73 19.29
CA MET A 1 14.50 -6.07 18.98
C MET A 1 13.72 -5.96 17.70
N ASP A 2 14.09 -6.75 16.69
CA ASP A 2 13.36 -6.80 15.43
C ASP A 2 12.05 -7.56 15.61
N SER A 3 11.02 -7.15 14.89
CA SER A 3 9.72 -7.83 14.91
C SER A 3 9.11 -7.91 13.53
N SER A 4 8.35 -8.99 13.32
CA SER A 4 7.53 -9.20 12.14
C SER A 4 6.19 -9.77 12.58
N VAL A 5 5.09 -9.21 12.08
CA VAL A 5 3.73 -9.64 12.36
C VAL A 5 3.02 -9.83 11.03
N TYR A 6 2.39 -10.99 10.87
CA TYR A 6 1.49 -11.28 9.76
C TYR A 6 0.08 -11.48 10.30
N ARG A 7 -0.91 -10.92 9.61
CA ARG A 7 -2.33 -11.09 9.93
C ARG A 7 -3.13 -11.36 8.66
N GLU A 8 -4.15 -12.18 8.80
CA GLU A 8 -5.09 -12.48 7.74
C GLU A 8 -6.51 -12.38 8.29
N ARG A 9 -7.42 -11.78 7.52
CA ARG A 9 -8.84 -11.67 7.84
C ARG A 9 -9.66 -11.87 6.59
N ARG A 10 -10.51 -12.89 6.59
CA ARG A 10 -11.46 -13.15 5.52
C ARG A 10 -12.85 -12.72 5.95
N SER A 11 -13.50 -11.96 5.09
CA SER A 11 -14.89 -11.52 5.26
C SER A 11 -15.70 -11.86 4.00
N LEU A 12 -17.00 -11.60 4.05
CA LEU A 12 -17.89 -11.80 2.90
C LEU A 12 -17.44 -10.99 1.67
N LEU A 13 -16.93 -9.78 1.89
CA LEU A 13 -16.64 -8.81 0.83
C LEU A 13 -15.16 -8.64 0.53
N THR A 14 -14.29 -9.06 1.46
CA THR A 14 -12.85 -8.76 1.40
C THR A 14 -12.03 -9.89 2.00
N ASP A 15 -10.95 -10.29 1.31
CA ASP A 15 -9.83 -11.04 1.87
C ASP A 15 -8.70 -10.05 2.14
N HIS A 16 -8.33 -9.90 3.41
CA HIS A 16 -7.34 -8.94 3.86
C HIS A 16 -6.12 -9.65 4.43
N ARG A 17 -4.92 -9.20 4.02
CA ARG A 17 -3.64 -9.60 4.60
C ARG A 17 -2.86 -8.37 5.00
N GLU A 18 -2.16 -8.47 6.11
CA GLU A 18 -1.31 -7.41 6.64
C GLU A 18 0.04 -8.00 7.03
N VAL A 19 1.11 -7.30 6.65
CA VAL A 19 2.45 -7.53 7.19
C VAL A 19 2.95 -6.25 7.83
N SER A 20 3.56 -6.39 9.00
CA SER A 20 4.26 -5.30 9.68
C SER A 20 5.64 -5.78 10.07
N GLN A 21 6.67 -5.02 9.70
CA GLN A 21 8.04 -5.30 10.07
C GLN A 21 8.67 -4.07 10.71
N PHE A 22 9.45 -4.30 11.76
CA PHE A 22 10.23 -3.26 12.39
C PHE A 22 11.65 -3.76 12.62
N ARG A 23 12.61 -2.99 12.11
CA ARG A 23 14.03 -3.25 12.24
C ARG A 23 14.65 -2.16 13.11
N TRP A 24 15.06 -2.51 14.32
CA TRP A 24 15.51 -1.53 15.32
C TRP A 24 16.80 -0.85 14.88
N ASP A 25 17.75 -1.63 14.36
CA ASP A 25 19.09 -1.14 14.01
C ASP A 25 19.08 -0.12 12.86
N PHE A 26 18.05 -0.18 12.01
CA PHE A 26 17.89 0.70 10.86
C PHE A 26 16.85 1.80 11.09
N LYS A 27 16.18 1.81 12.26
CA LYS A 27 14.97 2.63 12.51
C LYS A 27 13.96 2.53 11.38
N ALA A 28 13.94 1.40 10.69
CA ALA A 28 13.11 1.14 9.52
C ALA A 28 11.86 0.41 9.99
N SER A 29 10.73 0.86 9.49
CA SER A 29 9.44 0.21 9.71
C SER A 29 8.75 0.07 8.36
N LEU A 30 8.16 -1.10 8.14
CA LEU A 30 7.30 -1.39 7.01
C LEU A 30 5.96 -1.85 7.55
N TRP A 31 4.90 -1.35 6.95
CA TRP A 31 3.56 -1.87 7.09
C TRP A 31 2.98 -2.00 5.69
N ALA A 32 2.45 -3.17 5.32
CA ALA A 32 1.74 -3.34 4.07
C ALA A 32 0.42 -4.05 4.31
N GLY A 33 -0.66 -3.48 3.76
CA GLY A 33 -2.01 -4.02 3.79
C GLY A 33 -2.49 -4.34 2.38
N PHE A 34 -2.94 -5.58 2.18
CA PHE A 34 -3.38 -6.16 0.92
C PHE A 34 -4.84 -6.56 1.04
N ASP A 35 -5.67 -6.09 0.12
CA ASP A 35 -7.09 -6.35 0.13
C ASP A 35 -7.55 -6.81 -1.23
N ARG A 36 -8.14 -8.00 -1.28
CA ARG A 36 -8.86 -8.49 -2.45
C ARG A 36 -10.35 -8.42 -2.17
N VAL A 37 -11.04 -7.51 -2.84
CA VAL A 37 -12.49 -7.37 -2.74
C VAL A 37 -13.22 -8.31 -3.71
N ARG A 38 -14.51 -8.56 -3.46
CA ARG A 38 -15.33 -9.39 -4.37
C ARG A 38 -15.63 -8.71 -5.71
N PHE A 39 -15.77 -7.37 -5.71
CA PHE A 39 -16.20 -6.59 -6.88
C PHE A 39 -15.25 -5.42 -7.16
N THR A 40 -14.96 -5.15 -8.43
CA THR A 40 -14.02 -4.10 -8.85
C THR A 40 -14.40 -2.70 -8.36
N PHE A 41 -15.68 -2.34 -8.35
CA PHE A 41 -16.11 -1.02 -7.86
C PHE A 41 -15.81 -0.82 -6.37
N LEU A 42 -15.76 -1.90 -5.58
CA LEU A 42 -15.34 -1.83 -4.18
C LEU A 42 -13.83 -1.61 -4.06
N ALA A 43 -13.03 -2.07 -5.03
CA ALA A 43 -11.58 -1.85 -5.03
C ALA A 43 -11.28 -0.37 -5.26
N GLU A 44 -12.01 0.25 -6.20
CA GLU A 44 -11.91 1.69 -6.44
C GLU A 44 -12.36 2.49 -5.21
N ALA A 45 -13.48 2.12 -4.58
CA ALA A 45 -13.94 2.78 -3.36
C ALA A 45 -12.91 2.65 -2.22
N LEU A 46 -12.35 1.45 -2.02
CA LEU A 46 -11.34 1.19 -0.99
C LEU A 46 -10.03 1.94 -1.26
N TYR A 47 -9.59 2.00 -2.53
CA TYR A 47 -8.44 2.80 -2.93
C TYR A 47 -8.62 4.27 -2.56
N ARG A 48 -9.77 4.86 -2.92
CA ARG A 48 -10.10 6.26 -2.63
C ARG A 48 -10.19 6.52 -1.12
N GLU A 49 -10.82 5.60 -0.38
CA GLU A 49 -10.91 5.68 1.09
C GLU A 49 -9.53 5.67 1.74
N ARG A 50 -8.64 4.75 1.34
CA ARG A 50 -7.27 4.67 1.88
C ARG A 50 -6.46 5.91 1.60
N LEU A 51 -6.55 6.42 0.38
CA LEU A 51 -5.90 7.65 -0.01
C LEU A 51 -6.42 8.81 0.85
N ALA A 52 -7.74 9.00 0.93
CA ALA A 52 -8.35 10.06 1.72
C ALA A 52 -7.95 9.97 3.21
N ASN A 53 -8.06 8.79 3.82
CA ASN A 53 -7.70 8.57 5.21
C ASN A 53 -6.21 8.85 5.48
N PHE A 54 -5.32 8.49 4.54
CA PHE A 54 -3.90 8.80 4.67
C PHE A 54 -3.64 10.30 4.61
N LEU A 55 -4.24 11.00 3.63
CA LEU A 55 -4.08 12.44 3.45
C LEU A 55 -4.67 13.25 4.62
N ASP A 56 -5.74 12.77 5.25
CA ASP A 56 -6.36 13.39 6.43
C ASP A 56 -5.51 13.20 7.70
N THR A 57 -4.85 12.05 7.82
CA THR A 57 -4.09 11.70 9.03
C THR A 57 -2.70 12.32 9.06
N TRP A 58 -2.04 12.49 7.90
CA TRP A 58 -0.62 12.83 7.83
C TRP A 58 -0.39 14.16 7.13
N SER A 59 0.56 14.95 7.64
CA SER A 59 1.09 16.10 6.91
C SER A 59 1.91 15.63 5.72
N VAL A 60 1.39 15.83 4.52
CA VAL A 60 1.99 15.37 3.27
C VAL A 60 2.93 16.42 2.71
N VAL A 61 4.09 15.97 2.24
CA VAL A 61 5.07 16.80 1.51
C VAL A 61 4.76 16.75 0.02
N GLU A 62 4.52 15.55 -0.52
CA GLU A 62 4.30 15.35 -1.94
C GLU A 62 3.37 14.17 -2.21
N VAL A 63 2.50 14.30 -3.21
CA VAL A 63 1.74 13.20 -3.81
C VAL A 63 2.12 13.12 -5.29
N ARG A 64 2.59 11.96 -5.73
CA ARG A 64 2.93 11.68 -7.13
C ARG A 64 1.99 10.60 -7.64
N GLU A 65 1.20 10.92 -8.66
CA GLU A 65 0.45 9.92 -9.40
C GLU A 65 1.41 9.03 -10.20
N VAL A 66 1.13 7.73 -10.20
CA VAL A 66 1.92 6.75 -10.96
C VAL A 66 1.28 6.58 -12.33
N ALA A 67 1.93 7.14 -13.35
CA ALA A 67 1.53 7.00 -14.76
C ALA A 67 2.04 5.68 -15.35
N ASP A 68 1.52 4.55 -14.87
CA ASP A 68 1.85 3.21 -15.35
C ASP A 68 0.57 2.42 -15.62
N SER A 69 0.38 1.97 -16.87
CA SER A 69 -0.84 1.32 -17.35
C SER A 69 -1.14 -0.03 -16.72
N ARG A 70 -0.19 -0.61 -15.96
CA ARG A 70 -0.39 -1.86 -15.24
C ARG A 70 -1.27 -1.67 -14.01
N PHE A 71 -1.32 -0.46 -13.47
CA PHE A 71 -2.23 -0.11 -12.38
C PHE A 71 -3.50 0.52 -12.95
N ASP A 72 -4.64 0.20 -12.34
CA ASP A 72 -5.86 0.97 -12.61
C ASP A 72 -5.72 2.37 -12.00
N GLN A 73 -5.14 2.46 -10.80
CA GLN A 73 -4.84 3.69 -10.07
C GLN A 73 -3.65 3.43 -9.15
N ALA A 74 -2.69 4.35 -9.09
CA ALA A 74 -1.60 4.26 -8.12
C ALA A 74 -1.02 5.64 -7.78
N VAL A 75 -0.57 5.78 -6.53
CA VAL A 75 0.09 6.98 -6.03
C VAL A 75 1.26 6.61 -5.13
N VAL A 76 2.31 7.42 -5.16
CA VAL A 76 3.39 7.46 -4.18
C VAL A 76 3.28 8.77 -3.41
N ILE A 77 3.30 8.69 -2.08
CA ILE A 77 3.12 9.83 -1.18
C ILE A 77 4.36 9.93 -0.30
N ASP A 78 4.94 11.12 -0.19
CA ASP A 78 6.03 11.44 0.73
C ASP A 78 5.52 12.34 1.87
N THR A 79 5.85 12.00 3.11
CA THR A 79 5.55 12.78 4.33
C THR A 79 6.81 13.35 4.98
N GLY A 80 7.95 13.27 4.28
CA GLY A 80 9.30 13.60 4.75
C GLY A 80 9.91 12.54 5.67
N LYS A 81 9.10 11.81 6.43
CA LYS A 81 9.55 10.74 7.35
C LYS A 81 9.20 9.34 6.87
N ASN A 82 8.02 9.21 6.26
CA ASN A 82 7.52 7.97 5.71
C ASN A 82 7.15 8.19 4.24
N ARG A 83 7.33 7.14 3.45
CA ARG A 83 6.77 7.06 2.10
C ARG A 83 5.65 6.04 2.10
N CYS A 84 4.63 6.30 1.29
CA CYS A 84 3.47 5.44 1.15
C CYS A 84 3.22 5.17 -0.33
N PHE A 85 3.06 3.91 -0.71
CA PHE A 85 2.49 3.52 -1.99
C PHE A 85 1.04 3.09 -1.76
N ILE A 86 0.11 3.55 -2.60
CA ILE A 86 -1.25 3.04 -2.67
C ILE A 86 -1.53 2.69 -4.12
N GLY A 87 -1.88 1.43 -4.40
CA GLY A 87 -2.12 0.94 -5.75
C GLY A 87 -3.34 0.04 -5.84
N ARG A 88 -4.01 0.09 -6.98
CA ARG A 88 -5.15 -0.75 -7.35
C ARG A 88 -4.86 -1.45 -8.68
N MET A 89 -5.16 -2.74 -8.73
CA MET A 89 -5.22 -3.52 -9.96
C MET A 89 -6.38 -4.50 -9.90
N GLY A 90 -7.36 -4.34 -10.78
CA GLY A 90 -8.58 -5.14 -10.77
C GLY A 90 -9.30 -5.07 -9.43
N ARG A 91 -9.34 -6.21 -8.73
CA ARG A 91 -9.98 -6.35 -7.41
C ARG A 91 -9.03 -6.21 -6.22
N ALA A 92 -7.74 -6.03 -6.49
CA ALA A 92 -6.72 -5.94 -5.46
C ALA A 92 -6.38 -4.47 -5.16
N VAL A 93 -6.22 -4.15 -3.88
CA VAL A 93 -5.70 -2.87 -3.39
C VAL A 93 -4.54 -3.14 -2.44
N LEU A 94 -3.41 -2.49 -2.71
CA LEU A 94 -2.22 -2.51 -1.88
C LEU A 94 -2.02 -1.12 -1.27
N MET A 95 -1.71 -1.07 0.01
CA MET A 95 -1.15 0.09 0.66
C MET A 95 0.11 -0.32 1.42
N GLU A 96 1.26 0.21 1.02
CA GLU A 96 2.53 0.00 1.71
C GLU A 96 3.01 1.32 2.29
N ARG A 97 3.35 1.33 3.58
CA ARG A 97 3.96 2.45 4.30
C ARG A 97 5.32 2.01 4.78
N VAL A 98 6.34 2.77 4.41
CA VAL A 98 7.71 2.46 4.77
C VAL A 98 8.44 3.71 5.26
N ARG A 99 9.25 3.52 6.29
CA ARG A 99 10.27 4.47 6.69
C ARG A 99 11.58 4.08 6.02
N THR A 100 11.89 4.76 4.93
CA THR A 100 13.08 4.51 4.09
C THR A 100 13.53 5.82 3.45
N ASP A 101 14.75 5.88 2.93
CA ASP A 101 15.28 6.95 2.09
C ASP A 101 15.17 6.65 0.58
N ARG A 102 14.81 5.41 0.22
CA ARG A 102 14.56 4.97 -1.16
C ARG A 102 13.30 5.55 -1.77
N ASP A 103 13.34 5.86 -3.06
CA ASP A 103 12.14 6.24 -3.82
C ASP A 103 11.30 4.98 -4.11
N LEU A 104 10.01 5.03 -3.78
CA LEU A 104 9.09 3.92 -4.06
C LEU A 104 8.76 3.79 -5.55
N MET A 105 9.01 4.84 -6.35
CA MET A 105 8.88 4.78 -7.80
C MET A 105 9.86 3.78 -8.45
N ASP A 106 10.98 3.47 -7.79
CA ASP A 106 11.94 2.48 -8.29
C ASP A 106 11.49 1.02 -8.05
N HIS A 107 10.38 0.83 -7.32
CA HIS A 107 9.87 -0.47 -6.88
C HIS A 107 8.50 -0.82 -7.48
N LEU A 108 8.08 -0.15 -8.55
CA LEU A 108 6.77 -0.39 -9.17
C LEU A 108 6.59 -1.83 -9.67
N ASP A 109 7.65 -2.47 -10.17
CA ASP A 109 7.61 -3.86 -10.61
C ASP A 109 7.29 -4.83 -9.45
N ASP A 110 7.84 -4.57 -8.27
CA ASP A 110 7.56 -5.34 -7.06
C ASP A 110 6.08 -5.19 -6.67
N PHE A 111 5.54 -3.97 -6.71
CA PHE A 111 4.13 -3.71 -6.39
C PHE A 111 3.17 -4.35 -7.40
N VAL A 112 3.50 -4.35 -8.69
CA VAL A 112 2.74 -5.06 -9.73
C VAL A 112 2.73 -6.57 -9.44
N ALA A 113 3.90 -7.14 -9.17
CA ALA A 113 4.03 -8.57 -8.89
C ALA A 113 3.16 -8.97 -7.70
N VAL A 114 3.20 -8.19 -6.61
CA VAL A 114 2.36 -8.48 -5.45
C VAL A 114 0.88 -8.31 -5.79
N LEU A 115 0.44 -7.21 -6.41
CA LEU A 115 -0.98 -7.05 -6.78
C LEU A 115 -1.48 -8.17 -7.71
N ALA A 116 -0.62 -8.75 -8.55
CA ALA A 116 -0.96 -9.87 -9.44
C ALA A 116 -1.27 -11.16 -8.69
N GLU A 117 -0.60 -11.43 -7.56
CA GLU A 117 -0.89 -12.60 -6.71
C GLU A 117 -2.28 -12.56 -6.07
N PHE A 118 -2.88 -11.36 -5.99
CA PHE A 118 -4.16 -11.11 -5.32
C PHE A 118 -5.32 -10.86 -6.28
N GLN A 119 -5.20 -11.26 -7.55
CA GLN A 119 -6.32 -11.16 -8.51
C GLN A 119 -7.47 -12.15 -8.23
#